data_AF-A0A3M1HLN5-F1
#
_entry.id   AF-A0A3M1HLN5-F1
#
_cell.length_a   1.000
_cell.length_b   1.000
_cell.length_c   1.000
_cell.angle_alpha   90.00
_cell.angle_beta   90.00
_cell.angle_gamma   90.00
#
_symmetry.space_group_name_H-M   'P 1'
#
loop_
_entity.id
_entity.type
_entity.pdbx_description
1 polymer ?
#
loop_
_entity_poly.entity_id
_entity_poly.type
_entity_poly.pdbx_seq_one_letter_code
_entity_poly.pdbx_strand_id
1 'polypeptide(L)'
;MRKTMLVLAAAAVAMAMAPAAQAGGFNVKKCKACHAVKKDKAGPAWEKVAKAYGSAEALAAVFKSGFKVSDRKMIQAEPKWKGRAGLMSGQYKKLIKGHEDEAAKALFDAVARGKI
;
A
#
# COMPACT_ATOMS: atom_id res chain seq x y z
N MET A 1 0.31 33.67 -46.24
CA MET A 1 0.43 34.95 -45.49
C MET A 1 -0.28 34.81 -44.14
N ARG A 2 0.43 35.09 -43.05
CA ARG A 2 -0.03 35.68 -41.77
C ARG A 2 -1.44 35.32 -41.27
N LYS A 3 -1.55 34.58 -40.16
CA LYS A 3 -1.80 35.15 -38.83
C LYS A 3 -1.97 34.04 -37.79
N THR A 4 -1.00 33.99 -36.89
CA THR A 4 -1.17 33.80 -35.45
C THR A 4 -2.57 34.18 -34.96
N MET A 5 -3.26 33.25 -34.30
CA MET A 5 -4.13 33.57 -33.17
C MET A 5 -3.77 32.68 -31.99
N LEU A 6 -3.29 33.38 -30.98
CA LEU A 6 -2.98 32.97 -29.63
C LEU A 6 -4.29 32.85 -28.82
N VAL A 7 -4.29 31.85 -27.92
CA VAL A 7 -4.93 31.86 -26.60
C VAL A 7 -6.45 31.62 -26.55
N LEU A 8 -6.81 30.48 -25.95
CA LEU A 8 -7.67 30.47 -24.77
C LEU A 8 -7.32 29.28 -23.87
N ALA A 9 -6.82 29.62 -22.70
CA ALA A 9 -6.53 28.71 -21.61
C ALA A 9 -7.84 28.06 -21.12
N ALA A 10 -7.86 26.73 -21.11
CA ALA A 10 -8.74 25.95 -20.26
C ALA A 10 -7.84 25.19 -19.28
N ALA A 11 -7.35 25.90 -18.27
CA ALA A 11 -6.87 25.26 -17.05
C ALA A 11 -8.10 24.68 -16.33
N ALA A 12 -8.55 23.51 -16.79
CA ALA A 12 -9.48 22.71 -16.03
C ALA A 12 -8.75 22.30 -14.76
N VAL A 13 -9.19 22.92 -13.66
CA VAL A 13 -8.78 22.64 -12.29
C VAL A 13 -8.84 21.13 -12.09
N ALA A 14 -7.68 20.48 -12.18
CA ALA A 14 -7.46 19.24 -11.49
C ALA A 14 -7.58 19.58 -10.01
N MET A 15 -8.79 19.48 -9.45
CA MET A 15 -8.95 19.15 -8.04
C MET A 15 -8.37 17.75 -7.88
N ALA A 16 -7.05 17.67 -7.91
CA ALA A 16 -6.34 16.68 -7.14
C ALA A 16 -6.83 16.91 -5.72
N MET A 17 -7.77 16.08 -5.29
CA MET A 17 -7.94 15.74 -3.89
C MET A 17 -6.57 15.25 -3.44
N ALA A 18 -5.69 16.18 -3.08
CA ALA A 18 -4.47 15.89 -2.38
C ALA A 18 -4.94 15.18 -1.10
N PRO A 19 -4.59 13.90 -0.88
CA PRO A 19 -4.91 13.28 0.38
C PRO A 19 -4.26 14.17 1.45
N ALA A 20 -5.09 14.65 2.38
CA ALA A 20 -4.63 15.44 3.51
C ALA A 20 -3.42 14.72 4.08
N ALA A 21 -2.25 15.37 4.02
CA ALA A 21 -1.03 14.84 4.58
C ALA A 21 -1.21 14.85 6.10
N GLN A 22 -1.79 13.78 6.65
CA GLN A 22 -1.92 13.57 8.08
C GLN A 22 -0.50 13.47 8.64
N ALA A 23 -0.08 14.52 9.36
CA ALA A 23 1.22 14.58 9.99
C ALA A 23 1.29 13.50 11.08
N GLY A 24 2.00 12.41 10.78
CA GLY A 24 2.15 11.24 11.65
C GLY A 24 2.18 9.95 10.85
N GLY A 25 3.15 9.79 9.95
CA GLY A 25 3.24 8.61 9.08
C GLY A 25 3.25 7.28 9.85
N PHE A 26 2.58 6.28 9.30
CA PHE A 26 2.50 4.94 9.89
C PHE A 26 3.90 4.37 10.20
N ASN A 27 4.09 3.87 11.43
CA ASN A 27 5.39 3.38 11.87
C ASN A 27 5.67 1.95 11.37
N VAL A 28 6.45 1.85 10.30
CA VAL A 28 6.83 0.57 9.68
C VAL A 28 7.98 -0.18 10.36
N LYS A 29 8.57 0.36 11.44
CA LYS A 29 9.77 -0.23 12.09
C LYS A 29 9.53 -1.67 12.54
N LYS A 30 8.34 -1.97 13.09
CA LYS A 30 7.99 -3.33 13.53
C LYS A 30 7.77 -4.29 12.35
N CYS A 31 7.35 -3.78 11.21
CA CYS A 31 7.12 -4.58 9.99
C CYS A 31 8.42 -5.11 9.38
N LYS A 32 9.53 -4.37 9.53
CA LYS A 32 10.87 -4.72 9.00
C LYS A 32 11.44 -6.02 9.56
N ALA A 33 10.97 -6.47 10.73
CA ALA A 33 11.36 -7.77 11.28
C ALA A 33 10.97 -8.90 10.31
N CYS A 34 9.77 -8.83 9.74
CA CYS A 34 9.21 -9.88 8.90
C CYS A 34 9.24 -9.57 7.41
N HIS A 35 9.37 -8.31 7.02
CA HIS A 35 9.34 -7.89 5.62
C HIS A 35 10.62 -7.18 5.20
N ALA A 36 10.91 -7.22 3.91
CA ALA A 36 11.84 -6.34 3.23
C ALA A 36 11.20 -5.89 1.91
N VAL A 37 11.78 -4.88 1.25
CA VAL A 37 11.21 -4.40 -0.02
C VAL A 37 11.35 -5.44 -1.13
N LYS A 38 12.57 -5.93 -1.36
CA LYS A 38 12.93 -6.77 -2.53
C LYS A 38 12.96 -8.27 -2.28
N LYS A 39 13.12 -8.70 -1.03
CA LYS A 39 13.29 -10.12 -0.70
C LYS A 39 12.28 -10.59 0.33
N ASP A 40 11.86 -11.83 0.16
CA ASP A 40 11.05 -12.53 1.16
C ASP A 40 11.89 -12.74 2.44
N LYS A 41 11.23 -12.64 3.59
CA LYS A 41 11.80 -13.01 4.90
C LYS A 41 10.80 -13.95 5.59
N ALA A 42 10.41 -13.63 6.83
CA ALA A 42 9.32 -14.30 7.53
C ALA A 42 7.94 -14.00 6.91
N GLY A 43 7.82 -12.90 6.17
CA GLY A 43 6.69 -12.54 5.32
C GLY A 43 7.16 -12.16 3.90
N PRO A 44 6.22 -11.92 2.98
CA PRO A 44 6.53 -11.60 1.59
C PRO A 44 7.27 -10.27 1.44
N ALA A 45 8.09 -10.18 0.40
CA ALA A 45 8.65 -8.92 -0.08
C ALA A 45 7.54 -7.91 -0.35
N TRP A 46 7.73 -6.65 0.04
CA TRP A 46 6.72 -5.61 -0.20
C TRP A 46 6.51 -5.29 -1.68
N GLU A 47 7.51 -5.47 -2.54
CA GLU A 47 7.32 -5.38 -3.99
C GLU A 47 6.31 -6.41 -4.50
N LYS A 48 6.34 -7.64 -3.97
CA LYS A 48 5.35 -8.67 -4.34
C LYS A 48 3.96 -8.32 -3.86
N VAL A 49 3.86 -7.79 -2.63
CA VAL A 49 2.58 -7.30 -2.08
C VAL A 49 2.05 -6.17 -2.95
N ALA A 50 2.86 -5.15 -3.23
CA ALA A 50 2.47 -4.01 -4.06
C ALA A 50 2.03 -4.48 -5.45
N LYS A 51 2.75 -5.40 -6.08
CA LYS A 51 2.38 -5.99 -7.37
C LYS A 51 1.05 -6.75 -7.31
N ALA A 52 0.79 -7.52 -6.25
CA ALA A 52 -0.43 -8.30 -6.12
C ALA A 52 -1.68 -7.41 -5.94
N TYR A 53 -1.55 -6.29 -5.23
CA TYR A 53 -2.68 -5.39 -4.96
C TYR A 53 -2.81 -4.26 -5.98
N GLY A 54 -1.74 -3.86 -6.66
CA GLY A 54 -1.72 -2.83 -7.70
C GLY A 54 -1.67 -1.40 -7.14
N SER A 55 -2.37 -1.12 -6.04
CA SER A 55 -2.39 0.21 -5.42
C SER A 55 -2.54 0.16 -3.90
N ALA A 56 -2.23 1.28 -3.23
CA ALA A 56 -2.40 1.42 -1.79
C ALA A 56 -3.89 1.34 -1.41
N GLU A 57 -4.77 1.93 -2.20
CA GLU A 57 -6.22 1.93 -2.00
C GLU A 57 -6.78 0.51 -2.05
N ALA A 58 -6.33 -0.31 -3.01
CA ALA A 58 -6.75 -1.69 -3.12
C ALA A 58 -6.31 -2.54 -1.92
N LEU A 59 -5.11 -2.31 -1.40
CA LEU A 59 -4.63 -2.98 -0.18
C LEU A 59 -5.38 -2.47 1.05
N ALA A 60 -5.61 -1.16 1.17
CA ALA A 60 -6.37 -0.56 2.25
C ALA A 60 -7.81 -1.07 2.30
N ALA A 61 -8.46 -1.29 1.16
CA ALA A 61 -9.80 -1.88 1.09
C ALA A 61 -9.83 -3.29 1.72
N VAL A 62 -8.80 -4.12 1.49
CA VAL A 62 -8.69 -5.44 2.11
C VAL A 62 -8.39 -5.35 3.61
N PHE A 63 -7.62 -4.35 4.05
CA PHE A 63 -7.48 -4.08 5.47
C PHE A 63 -8.83 -3.68 6.10
N LYS A 64 -9.55 -2.72 5.50
CA LYS A 64 -10.87 -2.24 5.96
C LYS A 64 -11.92 -3.36 5.98
N SER A 65 -11.82 -4.34 5.08
CA SER A 65 -12.71 -5.53 5.09
C SER A 65 -12.41 -6.54 6.20
N GLY A 66 -11.44 -6.24 7.06
CA GLY A 66 -11.01 -7.07 8.20
C GLY A 66 -9.82 -7.96 7.91
N PHE A 67 -9.18 -7.81 6.74
CA PHE A 67 -8.01 -8.58 6.32
C PHE A 67 -8.21 -10.10 6.45
N LYS A 68 -9.37 -10.60 6.01
CA LYS A 68 -9.72 -12.03 6.10
C LYS A 68 -8.71 -12.87 5.30
N VAL A 69 -8.41 -14.08 5.78
CA VAL A 69 -7.42 -14.96 5.13
C VAL A 69 -7.80 -15.28 3.68
N SER A 70 -9.09 -15.45 3.41
CA SER A 70 -9.66 -15.67 2.07
C SER A 70 -9.34 -14.54 1.08
N ASP A 71 -9.23 -13.31 1.57
CA ASP A 71 -9.14 -12.10 0.75
C ASP A 71 -7.67 -11.71 0.48
N ARG A 72 -6.72 -12.45 1.06
CA ARG A 72 -5.29 -12.17 0.95
C ARG A 72 -4.73 -12.74 -0.34
N LYS A 73 -4.55 -11.87 -1.33
CA LYS A 73 -3.95 -12.21 -2.62
C LYS A 73 -2.60 -12.92 -2.50
N MET A 74 -1.77 -12.56 -1.51
CA MET A 74 -0.48 -13.22 -1.29
C MET A 74 -0.61 -14.70 -0.92
N ILE A 75 -1.64 -15.10 -0.18
CA ILE A 75 -1.85 -16.52 0.18
C ILE A 75 -2.38 -17.29 -1.03
N GLN A 76 -3.24 -16.67 -1.83
CA GLN A 76 -3.76 -17.26 -3.07
C GLN A 76 -2.63 -17.46 -4.10
N ALA A 77 -1.75 -16.47 -4.25
CA ALA A 77 -0.64 -16.51 -5.21
C ALA A 77 0.53 -17.40 -4.74
N GLU A 78 0.84 -17.40 -3.45
CA GLU A 78 1.96 -18.14 -2.87
C GLU A 78 1.50 -18.90 -1.60
N PRO A 79 1.06 -20.17 -1.74
CA PRO A 79 0.49 -20.96 -0.64
C PRO A 79 1.41 -21.13 0.58
N LYS A 80 2.73 -20.96 0.41
CA LYS A 80 3.72 -20.97 1.50
C LYS A 80 3.40 -19.97 2.62
N TRP A 81 2.66 -18.89 2.33
CA TRP A 81 2.26 -17.90 3.32
C TRP A 81 1.07 -18.34 4.19
N LYS A 82 0.33 -19.39 3.81
CA LYS A 82 -0.83 -19.91 4.54
C LYS A 82 -0.47 -20.30 5.97
N GLY A 83 0.67 -20.97 6.17
CA GLY A 83 1.16 -21.36 7.50
C GLY A 83 1.47 -20.19 8.44
N ARG A 84 1.63 -18.97 7.91
CA ARG A 84 1.90 -17.75 8.69
C ARG A 84 0.71 -16.78 8.71
N ALA A 85 -0.44 -17.20 8.19
CA ALA A 85 -1.63 -16.36 8.10
C ALA A 85 -2.10 -15.87 9.47
N GLY A 86 -2.07 -16.74 10.49
CA GLY A 86 -2.45 -16.40 11.86
C GLY A 86 -1.55 -15.32 12.49
N LEU A 87 -0.23 -15.41 12.30
CA LEU A 87 0.72 -14.40 12.76
C LEU A 87 0.41 -13.04 12.12
N MET A 88 0.20 -13.00 10.81
CA MET A 88 -0.12 -11.76 10.12
C MET A 88 -1.49 -11.21 10.51
N SER A 89 -2.49 -12.05 10.80
CA SER A 89 -3.77 -11.61 11.39
C SER A 89 -3.56 -10.89 12.72
N GLY A 90 -2.65 -11.40 13.55
CA GLY A 90 -2.27 -10.76 14.82
C GLY A 90 -1.61 -9.40 14.62
N GLN A 91 -0.69 -9.30 13.66
CA GLN A 91 -0.05 -8.01 13.31
C GLN A 91 -1.06 -7.01 12.75
N TYR A 92 -1.99 -7.45 11.90
CA TYR A 92 -3.07 -6.61 11.40
C TYR A 92 -3.89 -6.03 12.56
N LYS A 93 -4.39 -6.88 13.46
CA LYS A 93 -5.20 -6.45 14.61
C LYS A 93 -4.49 -5.47 15.54
N LYS A 94 -3.18 -5.61 15.71
CA LYS A 94 -2.39 -4.82 16.67
C LYS A 94 -1.82 -3.52 16.09
N LEU A 95 -1.42 -3.55 14.82
CA LEU A 95 -0.64 -2.48 14.22
C LEU A 95 -1.40 -1.76 13.11
N ILE A 96 -2.26 -2.45 12.35
CA ILE A 96 -2.85 -1.90 11.11
C ILE A 96 -4.31 -1.49 11.29
N LYS A 97 -5.08 -2.23 12.09
CA LYS A 97 -6.50 -1.93 12.31
C LYS A 97 -6.66 -0.54 12.93
N GLY A 98 -7.48 0.32 12.31
CA GLY A 98 -7.64 1.74 12.66
C GLY A 98 -6.65 2.69 11.96
N HIS A 99 -5.73 2.14 11.16
CA HIS A 99 -4.72 2.87 10.38
C HIS A 99 -4.57 2.25 8.97
N GLU A 100 -5.66 1.77 8.40
CA GLU A 100 -5.65 0.92 7.20
C GLU A 100 -5.08 1.65 5.99
N ASP A 101 -5.47 2.90 5.79
CA ASP A 101 -5.00 3.73 4.67
C ASP A 101 -3.53 4.08 4.84
N GLU A 102 -3.13 4.49 6.05
CA GLU A 102 -1.75 4.89 6.35
C GLU A 102 -0.79 3.71 6.28
N ALA A 103 -1.21 2.53 6.74
CA ALA A 103 -0.41 1.31 6.65
C ALA A 103 -0.20 0.87 5.21
N ALA A 104 -1.27 0.89 4.39
CA ALA A 104 -1.18 0.56 2.98
C ALA A 104 -0.30 1.57 2.24
N LYS A 105 -0.53 2.87 2.46
CA LYS A 105 0.29 3.93 1.89
C LYS A 105 1.77 3.80 2.27
N ALA A 106 2.07 3.55 3.55
CA ALA A 106 3.45 3.41 4.00
C ALA A 106 4.17 2.21 3.36
N LEU A 107 3.46 1.12 3.09
CA LEU A 107 4.01 -0.02 2.33
C LEU A 107 4.39 0.41 0.91
N PHE A 108 3.48 1.06 0.19
CA PHE A 108 3.74 1.50 -1.19
C PHE A 108 4.81 2.58 -1.27
N ASP A 109 4.81 3.55 -0.35
CA ASP A 109 5.86 4.56 -0.26
C ASP A 109 7.22 3.91 0.04
N ALA A 110 7.28 2.86 0.85
CA ALA A 110 8.52 2.13 1.13
C ALA A 110 9.02 1.35 -0.09
N VAL A 111 8.12 0.78 -0.89
CA VAL A 111 8.46 0.17 -2.18
C VAL A 111 9.02 1.23 -3.12
N ALA A 112 8.36 2.38 -3.28
CA ALA A 112 8.83 3.48 -4.11
C ALA A 112 10.21 4.00 -3.68
N ARG A 113 10.48 4.05 -2.36
CA ARG A 113 11.79 4.44 -1.81
C ARG A 113 12.83 3.32 -1.80
N GLY A 114 12.46 2.08 -2.11
CA GLY A 114 13.34 0.91 -2.03
C GLY A 114 13.73 0.47 -0.62
N LYS A 115 13.12 1.01 0.45
CA LYS A 115 13.46 0.71 1.85
C LYS A 115 12.27 0.79 2.82
N ILE A 116 12.32 -0.08 3.84
CA ILE A 116 11.45 -0.09 5.05
C ILE A 116 12.17 0.61 6.21
#